data_AF-A0A165XWN2-F1
#
_entry.id   AF-A0A165XWN2-F1
#
_cell.length_a   1.000
_cell.length_b   1.000
_cell.length_c   1.000
_cell.angle_alpha   90.00
_cell.angle_beta   90.00
_cell.angle_gamma   90.00
#
_symmetry.space_group_name_H-M   'P 1'
#
loop_
_entity.id
_entity.type
_entity.pdbx_description
1 polymer ?
#
loop_
_entity_poly.entity_id
_entity_poly.type
_entity_poly.pdbx_seq_one_letter_code
_entity_poly.pdbx_strand_id
1 'polypeptide(L)' 'MNINIEKMTAEISLMDNKKMYVVKDGKLIAHELPDYGETVVVTLGGKVDRLETTVKRKI' A
#
# COMPACT_ATOMS: atom_id res chain seq x y z
N MET A 1 -6.03 5.74 7.62
CA MET A 1 -7.11 5.03 6.92
C MET A 1 -8.17 4.65 7.93
N ASN A 2 -9.43 4.95 7.64
CA ASN A 2 -10.57 4.49 8.42
C ASN A 2 -11.39 3.53 7.55
N ILE A 3 -11.80 2.37 8.09
CA ILE A 3 -12.57 1.37 7.35
C ILE A 3 -13.95 1.26 8.00
N ASN A 4 -14.99 1.46 7.20
CA ASN A 4 -16.37 1.18 7.58
C ASN A 4 -16.77 -0.19 7.03
N ILE A 5 -16.87 -1.18 7.92
CA ILE A 5 -17.16 -2.58 7.54
C ILE A 5 -18.60 -2.74 7.03
N GLU A 6 -19.56 -2.05 7.64
CA GLU A 6 -20.98 -2.15 7.26
C GLU A 6 -21.23 -1.59 5.86
N LYS A 7 -20.59 -0.47 5.53
CA LYS A 7 -20.73 0.20 4.23
C LYS A 7 -19.74 -0.28 3.18
N MET A 8 -18.78 -1.14 3.56
CA MET A 8 -17.66 -1.57 2.71
C MET A 8 -16.90 -0.40 2.09
N THR A 9 -16.73 0.70 2.83
CA THR A 9 -16.00 1.89 2.38
C THR A 9 -14.74 2.10 3.21
N ALA A 10 -13.73 2.72 2.60
CA ALA A 10 -12.53 3.15 3.29
C ALA A 10 -12.23 4.62 2.98
N GLU A 11 -11.88 5.37 4.01
CA GLU A 11 -11.46 6.76 3.90
C GLU A 11 -9.93 6.84 3.96
N ILE A 12 -9.34 7.39 2.91
CA ILE A 12 -7.90 7.60 2.77
C ILE A 12 -7.62 9.10 2.88
N SER A 13 -6.80 9.47 3.86
CA SER A 13 -6.30 10.85 3.97
C SER A 13 -5.19 11.05 2.96
N LEU A 14 -5.37 12.02 2.05
CA LEU A 14 -4.33 12.43 1.10
C LEU A 14 -3.23 13.27 1.75
N MET A 15 -3.40 13.70 3.00
CA MET A 15 -2.35 14.38 3.78
C MET A 15 -1.27 13.41 4.25
N ASP A 16 -1.55 12.10 4.24
CA ASP A 16 -0.58 11.05 4.57
C ASP A 16 0.11 10.59 3.27
N ASN A 17 1.13 11.36 2.87
CA ASN A 17 1.83 11.20 1.60
C ASN A 17 2.88 10.08 1.59
N LYS A 18 3.06 9.36 2.71
CA LYS A 18 4.00 8.23 2.82
C LYS A 18 3.33 6.87 2.66
N LYS A 19 2.02 6.80 2.43
CA LYS A 19 1.32 5.52 2.29
C LYS A 19 0.89 5.21 0.87
N MET A 20 1.15 3.98 0.47
CA MET A 20 0.53 3.31 -0.67
C MET A 20 -0.58 2.41 -0.15
N TYR A 21 -1.69 2.31 -0.88
CA TYR A 21 -2.80 1.42 -0.53
C TYR A 21 -2.99 0.38 -1.63
N VAL A 22 -3.08 -0.89 -1.25
CA VAL A 22 -3.30 -2.01 -2.18
C VAL A 22 -4.43 -2.90 -1.70
N VAL A 23 -5.17 -3.49 -2.63
CA VAL A 23 -6.21 -4.48 -2.32
C VAL A 23 -5.65 -5.88 -2.55
N LYS A 24 -5.71 -6.74 -1.52
CA LYS A 24 -5.29 -8.13 -1.59
C LYS A 24 -6.21 -9.00 -0.74
N ASP A 25 -6.66 -10.13 -1.29
CA ASP A 25 -7.52 -11.11 -0.62
C ASP A 25 -8.78 -10.47 0.04
N GLY A 26 -9.38 -9.51 -0.65
CA GLY A 26 -10.57 -8.78 -0.17
C GLY A 26 -10.28 -7.76 0.94
N LYS A 27 -9.01 -7.51 1.26
CA LYS A 27 -8.59 -6.55 2.28
C LYS A 27 -7.87 -5.38 1.66
N LEU A 28 -8.14 -4.18 2.20
CA LEU A 28 -7.36 -2.99 1.91
C LEU A 28 -6.15 -2.95 2.86
N ILE A 29 -4.95 -2.93 2.29
CA ILE A 29 -3.68 -2.94 3.02
C ILE A 29 -3.02 -1.58 2.80
N ALA A 30 -2.63 -0.93 3.90
CA ALA A 30 -1.79 0.26 3.87
C ALA A 30 -0.32 -0.16 3.99
N HIS A 31 0.51 0.33 3.08
CA HIS A 31 1.94 0.06 3.02
C HIS A 31 2.72 1.37 3.10
N GLU A 32 3.67 1.46 4.03
CA GLU A 32 4.55 2.62 4.17
C GLU A 32 5.61 2.64 3.05
N LEU A 33 5.76 3.77 2.39
CA LEU A 33 6.78 4.00 1.37
C LEU A 33 8.08 4.44 2.02
N PRO A 34 9.24 3.97 1.53
CA PRO A 34 10.53 4.44 2.02
C PRO A 34 10.77 5.89 1.63
N ASP A 35 11.50 6.65 2.48
CA ASP A 35 11.89 8.03 2.17
C ASP A 35 12.80 8.12 0.94
N TYR A 36 13.63 7.10 0.73
CA TYR A 36 14.44 6.93 -0.46
C TYR A 36 14.63 5.43 -0.70
N GLY A 37 14.29 4.95 -1.89
CA GLY A 37 14.24 3.52 -2.16
C GLY A 37 13.23 3.16 -3.24
N GLU A 38 12.89 1.89 -3.28
CA GLU A 38 11.95 1.30 -4.23
C GLU A 38 10.94 0.44 -3.48
N THR A 39 9.67 0.54 -3.87
CA THR A 39 8.62 -0.41 -3.48
C THR A 39 8.09 -1.04 -4.76
N VAL A 40 8.21 -2.36 -4.88
CA VAL A 40 7.78 -3.15 -6.03
C VAL A 40 6.48 -3.89 -5.67
N VAL A 41 5.45 -3.69 -6.49
CA VAL A 41 4.19 -4.45 -6.40
C VAL A 41 4.27 -5.60 -7.38
N VAL A 42 4.42 -6.82 -6.87
CA VAL A 42 4.43 -8.02 -7.70
C VAL A 42 3.01 -8.53 -7.85
N THR A 43 2.57 -8.69 -9.10
CA THR A 43 1.23 -9.21 -9.42
C THR A 43 1.33 -10.60 -10.04
N LEU A 44 0.36 -11.45 -9.72
CA LEU A 44 0.21 -12.79 -10.29
C LEU A 44 -1.26 -12.99 -10.65
N GLY A 45 -1.54 -13.28 -11.92
CA GLY A 45 -2.92 -13.45 -12.40
C GLY A 45 -3.81 -12.21 -12.20
N GLY A 46 -3.23 -11.01 -12.34
CA GLY A 46 -3.94 -9.74 -12.17
C GLY A 46 -4.24 -9.35 -10.71
N LYS A 47 -3.75 -10.13 -9.73
CA LYS A 47 -3.90 -9.84 -8.29
C LYS A 47 -2.55 -9.51 -7.67
N VAL A 48 -2.56 -8.72 -6.59
CA VAL A 48 -1.35 -8.46 -5.80
C VAL A 48 -0.91 -9.73 -5.09
N ASP A 49 0.31 -10.21 -5.37
CA ASP A 49 0.91 -11.38 -4.72
C ASP A 49 1.74 -10.95 -3.51
N ARG A 50 2.72 -10.07 -3.72
CA ARG A 50 3.62 -9.57 -2.66
C ARG A 50 4.06 -8.13 -2.91
N LEU A 51 4.52 -7.51 -1.84
CA LEU A 51 5.17 -6.21 -1.84
C LEU A 51 6.61 -6.40 -1.41
N GLU A 52 7.54 -5.82 -2.18
CA GLU A 52 8.97 -5.87 -1.88
C GLU A 52 9.48 -4.44 -1.76
N THR A 53 10.05 -4.08 -0.61
CA THR A 53 10.59 -2.74 -0.38
C THR A 53 12.10 -2.80 -0.16
N THR A 54 12.83 -2.03 -0.95
CA THR A 54 14.26 -1.81 -0.80
C THR A 54 14.51 -0.39 -0.37
N VAL A 55 15.02 -0.20 0.86
CA VAL A 55 15.44 1.12 1.36
C VAL A 55 16.82 1.43 0.82
N LYS A 56 16.99 2.62 0.23
CA LYS A 56 18.29 3.13 -0.23
C LYS A 56 18.69 4.30 0.66
N ARG A 57 19.97 4.68 0.64
CA ARG A 57 20.44 5.97 1.17
C ARG A 57 20.87 6.85 0.01
N LYS A 58 20.42 8.10 0.03
CA LYS A 58 20.96 9.14 -0.83
C LYS A 58 22.29 9.58 -0.21
N ILE A 59 23.39 9.35 -0.93
CA ILE A 59 24.73 9.83 -0.57
C ILE A 59 24.95 11.16 -1.29
#